data_AF-A0A3A8QBY9-F1
#
_entry.id   AF-A0A3A8QBY9-F1
#
_cell.length_a   1.000
_cell.length_b   1.000
_cell.length_c   1.000
_cell.angle_alpha   90.00
_cell.angle_beta   90.00
_cell.angle_gamma   90.00
#
_symmetry.space_group_name_H-M   'P 1'
#
loop_
_entity.id
_entity.type
_entity.pdbx_description
1 polymer ?
#
loop_
_entity_poly.entity_id
_entity_poly.type
_entity_poly.pdbx_seq_one_letter_code
_entity_poly.pdbx_strand_id
1 'polypeptide(L)'
;MHPLRWSLQAVLLGSLCACGGDPASPVIPPEDPPLSQQMDPVLADQIEAVRQAVLADRCFREQPDVSVCNWGDFAYNPSQFAMSQNTGEAILVIDDFPTLPPRAIRYKNRIKGYFRVNGQGQVGAVPFSWRAPVTLFQGLSTFATPDFHPAEQLRALREPLASTYGFYDAGNNAGHGSYVLSLLVEANPHQPLVLLDTLSFHNFALEDFCDASGSQASQDRLWAKASTVASQLSGLMSAQGVRFVNLSAGMTLEAVRQEWTTFCSGPRPDDNVLRGKLNAYRPIYDVLFHTPGVFAAQAALSASSAQDNPFDFPSADFPNRLLVGYFTSLNSGLGADGRGPYSQIAGWPERANVDIYVNTGVLPYRPFDYNRTPLLQVDGFGVDIQPITRATTSWVAPLALSRFINARYSHFNGIPMSDALIPLVMRRMLPALCDDLPGRSCMYQDPLLYGQVEAVRLNYRPREYVAP
;
A
#
# COMPACT_ATOMS: atom_id res chain seq x y z
N MET A 1 -20.64 62.74 -8.85
CA MET A 1 -20.64 64.02 -8.10
C MET A 1 -20.56 63.69 -6.62
N HIS A 2 -19.43 64.05 -5.99
CA HIS A 2 -19.14 64.08 -4.55
C HIS A 2 -20.02 65.11 -3.79
N PRO A 3 -19.96 65.31 -2.44
CA PRO A 3 -19.02 64.81 -1.39
C PRO A 3 -19.73 64.22 -0.12
N LEU A 4 -19.13 63.54 0.86
CA LEU A 4 -17.91 63.70 1.70
C LEU A 4 -18.10 64.62 2.93
N ARG A 5 -17.66 64.12 4.11
CA ARG A 5 -17.30 64.76 5.41
C ARG A 5 -18.26 64.45 6.59
N TRP A 6 -17.84 63.66 7.59
CA TRP A 6 -16.86 63.90 8.68
C TRP A 6 -17.41 64.78 9.82
N SER A 7 -17.49 64.21 11.01
CA SER A 7 -17.39 64.96 12.26
C SER A 7 -16.71 64.11 13.33
N LEU A 8 -15.50 64.54 13.69
CA LEU A 8 -14.74 64.13 14.86
C LEU A 8 -15.50 64.46 16.15
N GLN A 9 -15.48 63.55 17.12
CA GLN A 9 -15.31 63.92 18.52
C GLN A 9 -14.30 62.97 19.17
N ALA A 10 -13.16 63.55 19.52
CA ALA A 10 -12.19 62.99 20.43
C ALA A 10 -12.53 63.45 21.86
N VAL A 11 -11.73 62.96 22.81
CA VAL A 11 -11.67 63.28 24.26
C VAL A 11 -12.48 62.24 25.09
N LEU A 12 -11.94 61.48 26.04
CA LEU A 12 -10.86 61.72 27.00
C LEU A 12 -10.25 60.39 27.50
N LEU A 13 -8.94 60.43 27.74
CA LEU A 13 -8.14 59.43 28.43
C LEU A 13 -8.61 59.20 29.88
N GLY A 14 -8.67 57.92 30.27
CA GLY A 14 -8.79 57.46 31.64
C GLY A 14 -7.97 56.18 31.82
N SER A 15 -6.70 56.35 32.18
CA SER A 15 -5.74 55.29 32.46
C SER A 15 -6.12 54.53 33.74
N LEU A 16 -6.37 53.23 33.62
CA LEU A 16 -6.31 52.30 34.75
C LEU A 16 -5.39 51.15 34.37
N CYS A 17 -4.23 51.12 35.03
CA CYS A 17 -3.37 49.95 35.10
C CYS A 17 -4.13 48.80 35.76
N ALA A 18 -4.35 47.71 35.03
CA ALA A 18 -4.65 46.41 35.60
C ALA A 18 -3.68 45.40 35.00
N CYS A 19 -2.92 44.77 35.89
CA CYS A 19 -1.88 43.79 35.63
C CYS A 19 -2.40 42.57 34.85
N GLY A 20 -1.52 42.02 34.03
CA GLY A 20 -1.79 40.87 33.17
C GLY A 20 -2.16 39.62 33.95
N GLY A 21 -3.19 38.95 33.45
CA GLY A 21 -3.35 37.50 33.54
C GLY A 21 -3.59 37.04 32.12
N ASP A 22 -2.63 36.32 31.54
CA ASP A 22 -2.85 35.60 30.28
C ASP A 22 -4.14 34.77 30.43
N PRO A 23 -5.10 34.86 29.50
CA PRO A 23 -6.19 33.91 29.48
C PRO A 23 -5.54 32.53 29.31
N ALA A 24 -5.69 31.70 30.36
CA ALA A 24 -5.15 30.36 30.40
C ALA A 24 -5.40 29.67 29.06
N SER A 25 -4.32 29.37 28.35
CA SER A 25 -4.38 28.54 27.16
C SER A 25 -5.20 27.30 27.52
N PRO A 26 -6.17 26.88 26.68
CA PRO A 26 -6.93 25.68 26.97
C PRO A 26 -5.93 24.55 27.25
N VAL A 27 -6.03 23.98 28.46
CA VAL A 27 -5.23 22.81 28.85
C VAL A 27 -5.68 21.69 27.91
N ILE A 28 -4.91 21.46 26.86
CA ILE A 28 -5.08 20.30 25.99
C ILE A 28 -4.79 19.11 26.90
N PRO A 29 -5.77 18.21 27.15
CA PRO A 29 -5.50 17.00 27.91
C PRO A 29 -4.33 16.26 27.24
N PRO A 30 -3.40 15.67 28.01
CA PRO A 30 -2.29 14.93 27.42
C PRO A 30 -2.86 13.87 26.48
N GLU A 31 -2.40 13.85 25.23
CA GLU A 31 -2.76 12.80 24.29
C GLU A 31 -2.37 11.45 24.90
N ASP A 32 -3.28 10.49 24.88
CA ASP A 32 -2.97 9.13 25.32
C ASP A 32 -1.77 8.61 24.51
N PRO A 33 -0.82 7.91 25.16
CA PRO A 33 0.34 7.37 24.45
C PRO A 33 -0.14 6.47 23.29
N PRO A 34 0.58 6.40 22.16
CA PRO A 34 0.21 5.52 21.06
C PRO A 34 -0.01 4.08 21.51
N LEU A 35 -0.95 3.36 20.89
CA LEU A 35 -1.28 1.98 21.26
C LEU A 35 -0.05 1.07 21.23
N SER A 36 0.88 1.28 20.29
CA SER A 36 2.14 0.52 20.24
C SER A 36 3.03 0.68 21.48
N GLN A 37 2.85 1.74 22.26
CA GLN A 37 3.55 2.00 23.53
C GLN A 37 2.73 1.58 24.75
N GLN A 38 1.46 1.25 24.55
CA GLN A 38 0.61 0.67 25.58
C GLN A 38 0.79 -0.84 25.55
N MET A 39 0.91 -1.45 26.73
CA MET A 39 0.95 -2.91 26.87
C MET A 39 -0.06 -3.32 27.92
N ASP A 40 -1.15 -3.95 27.47
CA ASP A 40 -2.11 -4.61 28.35
C ASP A 40 -1.47 -5.88 28.95
N PRO A 41 -1.56 -6.13 30.27
CA PRO A 41 -1.06 -7.35 30.90
C PRO A 41 -1.43 -8.65 30.19
N VAL A 42 -2.66 -8.76 29.65
CA VAL A 42 -3.09 -9.97 28.94
C VAL A 42 -2.28 -10.20 27.67
N LEU A 43 -2.02 -9.12 26.90
CA LEU A 43 -1.19 -9.19 25.71
C LEU A 43 0.27 -9.50 26.07
N ALA A 44 0.79 -8.93 27.17
CA ALA A 44 2.13 -9.21 27.65
C ALA A 44 2.32 -10.70 28.02
N ASP A 45 1.35 -11.28 28.73
CA ASP A 45 1.36 -12.71 29.10
C ASP A 45 1.29 -13.60 27.85
N GLN A 46 0.50 -13.23 26.84
CA GLN A 46 0.45 -13.95 25.56
C GLN A 46 1.77 -13.88 24.80
N ILE A 47 2.40 -12.71 24.73
CA ILE A 47 3.72 -12.53 24.11
C ILE A 47 4.75 -13.42 24.81
N GLU A 48 4.80 -13.40 26.14
CA GLU A 48 5.74 -14.22 26.90
C GLU A 48 5.49 -15.72 26.71
N ALA A 49 4.23 -16.16 26.71
CA ALA A 49 3.88 -17.55 26.46
C ALA A 49 4.33 -18.03 25.07
N VAL A 50 4.08 -17.22 24.03
CA VAL A 50 4.55 -17.52 22.66
C VAL A 50 6.07 -17.52 22.61
N ARG A 51 6.73 -16.55 23.25
CA ARG A 51 8.20 -16.48 23.31
C ARG A 51 8.81 -17.75 23.89
N GLN A 52 8.28 -18.21 25.03
CA GLN A 52 8.77 -19.45 25.68
C GLN A 52 8.53 -20.68 24.82
N ALA A 53 7.37 -20.79 24.16
CA ALA A 53 7.08 -21.91 23.27
C ALA A 53 8.03 -21.95 22.07
N VAL A 54 8.33 -20.81 21.45
CA VAL A 54 9.29 -20.69 20.35
C VAL A 54 10.69 -21.10 20.79
N LEU A 55 11.17 -20.57 21.92
CA LEU A 55 12.52 -20.90 22.42
C LEU A 55 12.68 -22.36 22.84
N ALA A 56 11.58 -23.02 23.22
CA ALA A 56 11.53 -24.44 23.55
C ALA A 56 11.52 -25.35 22.30
N ASP A 57 11.23 -24.83 21.11
CA ASP A 57 11.23 -25.58 19.85
C ASP A 57 12.65 -25.79 19.31
N ARG A 58 13.42 -26.57 20.05
CA ARG A 58 14.83 -26.85 19.75
C ARG A 58 15.03 -27.60 18.44
N CYS A 59 14.01 -28.31 17.95
CA CYS A 59 14.13 -29.09 16.71
C CYS A 59 14.49 -28.18 15.54
N PHE A 60 13.71 -27.11 15.32
CA PHE A 60 13.93 -26.18 14.21
C PHE A 60 15.19 -25.31 14.37
N ARG A 61 15.65 -25.10 15.61
CA ARG A 61 16.85 -24.32 15.89
C ARG A 61 18.15 -25.11 15.73
N GLU A 62 18.13 -26.41 16.05
CA GLU A 62 19.35 -27.20 16.26
C GLU A 62 19.50 -28.36 15.27
N GLN A 63 18.42 -28.82 14.62
CA GLN A 63 18.52 -29.91 13.65
C GLN A 63 19.05 -29.41 12.30
N PRO A 64 20.06 -30.09 11.71
CA PRO A 64 20.50 -29.81 10.35
C PRO A 64 19.44 -30.10 9.29
N ASP A 65 18.62 -31.12 9.53
CA ASP A 65 17.49 -31.50 8.68
C ASP A 65 16.17 -31.19 9.40
N VAL A 66 15.53 -30.09 9.02
CA VAL A 66 14.26 -29.66 9.61
C VAL A 66 13.06 -30.48 9.13
N SER A 67 13.21 -31.39 8.15
CA SER A 67 12.09 -32.20 7.64
C SER A 67 11.56 -33.20 8.67
N VAL A 68 12.38 -33.58 9.66
CA VAL A 68 11.98 -34.46 10.78
C VAL A 68 11.27 -33.72 11.91
N CYS A 69 11.25 -32.39 11.86
CA CYS A 69 10.63 -31.56 12.89
C CYS A 69 9.10 -31.49 12.74
N ASN A 70 8.44 -30.92 13.75
CA ASN A 70 6.97 -30.89 13.79
C ASN A 70 6.38 -29.83 12.86
N TRP A 71 6.06 -30.24 11.65
CA TRP A 71 5.37 -29.44 10.63
C TRP A 71 3.86 -29.74 10.59
N GLY A 72 3.06 -28.70 10.42
CA GLY A 72 1.63 -28.80 10.14
C GLY A 72 1.25 -28.20 8.80
N ASP A 73 0.08 -28.62 8.29
CA ASP A 73 -0.60 -28.02 7.15
C ASP A 73 -1.82 -27.26 7.63
N PHE A 74 -1.80 -25.94 7.47
CA PHE A 74 -2.82 -25.05 8.01
C PHE A 74 -3.56 -24.34 6.88
N ALA A 75 -4.77 -24.80 6.59
CA ALA A 75 -5.60 -24.18 5.55
C ALA A 75 -5.94 -22.73 5.91
N TYR A 76 -5.74 -21.82 4.96
CA TYR A 76 -6.31 -20.48 5.00
C TYR A 76 -7.81 -20.58 4.81
N ASN A 77 -8.56 -19.97 5.73
CA ASN A 77 -10.00 -19.93 5.68
C ASN A 77 -10.48 -18.47 5.70
N PRO A 78 -11.01 -17.94 4.59
CA PRO A 78 -11.57 -16.59 4.51
C PRO A 78 -12.69 -16.32 5.52
N SER A 79 -13.37 -17.36 6.04
CA SER A 79 -14.38 -17.18 7.09
C SER A 79 -13.80 -16.76 8.45
N GLN A 80 -12.46 -16.76 8.59
CA GLN A 80 -11.76 -16.22 9.75
C GLN A 80 -11.60 -14.69 9.69
N PHE A 81 -12.04 -14.05 8.60
CA PHE A 81 -12.10 -12.59 8.53
C PHE A 81 -12.96 -12.05 9.69
N ALA A 82 -12.32 -11.28 10.56
CA ALA A 82 -12.93 -10.66 11.72
C ALA A 82 -12.10 -9.42 12.09
N MET A 83 -12.69 -8.24 11.95
CA MET A 83 -12.12 -6.96 12.35
C MET A 83 -13.14 -6.25 13.23
N SER A 84 -12.75 -5.86 14.44
CA SER A 84 -13.61 -5.08 15.35
C SER A 84 -13.81 -3.65 14.84
N GLN A 85 -12.73 -3.04 14.36
CA GLN A 85 -12.74 -1.73 13.69
C GLN A 85 -12.58 -1.93 12.18
N ASN A 86 -13.63 -1.61 11.43
CA ASN A 86 -13.68 -1.81 9.99
C ASN A 86 -14.51 -0.71 9.33
N THR A 87 -13.94 -0.01 8.36
CA THR A 87 -14.65 1.06 7.63
C THR A 87 -15.63 0.53 6.57
N GLY A 88 -15.57 -0.77 6.26
CA GLY A 88 -16.32 -1.41 5.18
C GLY A 88 -15.73 -1.18 3.78
N GLU A 89 -14.63 -0.42 3.68
CA GLU A 89 -14.00 -0.05 2.42
C GLU A 89 -12.66 -0.77 2.28
N ALA A 90 -12.65 -1.84 1.48
CA ALA A 90 -11.51 -2.73 1.35
C ALA A 90 -10.46 -2.21 0.36
N ILE A 91 -9.21 -2.61 0.61
CA ILE A 91 -8.08 -2.45 -0.30
C ILE A 91 -7.90 -3.73 -1.10
N LEU A 92 -8.01 -3.65 -2.43
CA LEU A 92 -7.58 -4.69 -3.35
C LEU A 92 -6.09 -4.51 -3.63
N VAL A 93 -5.29 -5.50 -3.26
CA VAL A 93 -3.85 -5.55 -3.54
C VAL A 93 -3.62 -6.52 -4.68
N ILE A 94 -3.14 -6.01 -5.80
CA ILE A 94 -2.84 -6.79 -7.00
C ILE A 94 -1.32 -6.85 -7.15
N ASP A 95 -0.76 -8.02 -6.91
CA ASP A 95 0.69 -8.22 -6.91
C ASP A 95 1.06 -9.70 -7.06
N ASP A 96 2.36 -10.00 -7.09
CA ASP A 96 2.95 -11.33 -7.07
C ASP A 96 2.69 -12.03 -5.74
N PHE A 97 1.59 -12.78 -5.71
CA PHE A 97 1.17 -13.64 -4.61
C PHE A 97 1.04 -15.08 -5.12
N PRO A 98 2.14 -15.78 -5.44
CA PRO A 98 2.08 -17.19 -5.79
C PRO A 98 1.61 -18.03 -4.61
N THR A 99 1.91 -17.55 -3.39
CA THR A 99 1.49 -18.08 -2.08
C THR A 99 1.25 -16.92 -1.10
N LEU A 100 0.57 -17.18 0.03
CA LEU A 100 0.48 -16.19 1.11
C LEU A 100 1.75 -16.27 2.00
N PRO A 101 2.42 -15.12 2.26
CA PRO A 101 3.66 -15.11 3.04
C PRO A 101 3.42 -15.46 4.52
N PRO A 102 4.44 -15.92 5.26
CA PRO A 102 4.35 -16.21 6.70
C PRO A 102 3.75 -15.08 7.54
N ARG A 103 4.13 -13.82 7.28
CA ARG A 103 3.55 -12.65 7.97
C ARG A 103 2.02 -12.56 7.83
N ALA A 104 1.43 -13.11 6.77
CA ALA A 104 -0.01 -13.11 6.57
C ALA A 104 -0.75 -14.00 7.58
N ILE A 105 -0.08 -14.94 8.26
CA ILE A 105 -0.68 -15.77 9.32
C ILE A 105 -1.24 -14.88 10.43
N ARG A 106 -0.47 -13.87 10.86
CA ARG A 106 -0.88 -12.90 11.88
C ARG A 106 -2.05 -12.03 11.43
N TYR A 107 -2.08 -11.66 10.14
CA TYR A 107 -3.08 -10.74 9.60
C TYR A 107 -4.25 -11.45 8.91
N LYS A 108 -4.37 -12.77 9.01
CA LYS A 108 -5.39 -13.56 8.29
C LYS A 108 -6.83 -13.12 8.62
N ASN A 109 -7.07 -12.58 9.80
CA ASN A 109 -8.36 -12.03 10.21
C ASN A 109 -8.72 -10.70 9.52
N ARG A 110 -7.74 -10.06 8.87
CA ARG A 110 -7.90 -8.80 8.11
C ARG A 110 -7.98 -9.02 6.60
N ILE A 111 -7.68 -10.24 6.14
CA ILE A 111 -7.72 -10.62 4.74
C ILE A 111 -9.10 -11.23 4.46
N LYS A 112 -9.92 -10.56 3.65
CA LYS A 112 -11.25 -11.04 3.26
C LYS A 112 -11.19 -12.22 2.30
N GLY A 113 -10.10 -12.34 1.56
CA GLY A 113 -9.89 -13.41 0.59
C GLY A 113 -8.60 -13.27 -0.19
N TYR A 114 -8.20 -14.38 -0.79
CA TYR A 114 -7.04 -14.53 -1.65
C TYR A 114 -7.51 -15.17 -2.96
N PHE A 115 -7.28 -14.47 -4.06
CA PHE A 115 -7.89 -14.75 -5.36
C PHE A 115 -6.83 -14.85 -6.46
N ARG A 116 -7.16 -15.59 -7.53
CA ARG A 116 -6.38 -15.68 -8.77
C ARG A 116 -7.32 -15.82 -9.95
N VAL A 117 -6.83 -15.43 -11.13
CA VAL A 117 -7.50 -15.70 -12.41
C VAL A 117 -7.12 -17.11 -12.90
N ASN A 118 -8.10 -17.95 -13.21
CA ASN A 118 -7.87 -19.28 -13.79
C ASN A 118 -7.72 -19.24 -15.33
N GLY A 119 -7.41 -20.38 -15.96
CA GLY A 119 -7.28 -20.52 -17.42
C GLY A 119 -8.53 -20.15 -18.25
N GLN A 120 -9.70 -20.03 -17.61
CA GLN A 120 -10.93 -19.56 -18.24
C GLN A 120 -11.13 -18.04 -18.13
N GLY A 121 -10.23 -17.31 -17.46
CA GLY A 121 -10.40 -15.89 -17.17
C GLY A 121 -11.35 -15.62 -15.99
N GLN A 122 -11.67 -16.64 -15.18
CA GLN A 122 -12.53 -16.46 -14.01
C GLN A 122 -11.69 -16.11 -12.79
N VAL A 123 -12.13 -15.09 -12.04
CA VAL A 123 -11.53 -14.72 -10.76
C VAL A 123 -12.13 -15.59 -9.67
N GLY A 124 -11.31 -16.44 -9.04
CA GLY A 124 -11.75 -17.40 -8.04
C GLY A 124 -10.89 -17.37 -6.78
N ALA A 125 -11.48 -17.75 -5.65
CA ALA A 125 -10.74 -17.93 -4.40
C ALA A 125 -9.72 -19.07 -4.56
N VAL A 126 -8.51 -18.88 -4.04
CA VAL A 126 -7.43 -19.86 -4.10
C VAL A 126 -7.45 -20.70 -2.83
N PRO A 127 -7.64 -22.04 -2.93
CA PRO A 127 -7.37 -22.92 -1.81
C PRO A 127 -5.88 -22.84 -1.45
N PHE A 128 -5.58 -22.51 -0.21
CA PHE A 128 -4.21 -22.32 0.24
C PHE A 128 -4.02 -22.90 1.63
N SER A 129 -2.85 -23.50 1.87
CA SER A 129 -2.43 -23.97 3.19
C SER A 129 -1.00 -23.53 3.45
N TRP A 130 -0.73 -23.02 4.65
CA TRP A 130 0.63 -22.86 5.12
C TRP A 130 1.15 -24.22 5.58
N ARG A 131 2.19 -24.73 4.92
CA ARG A 131 3.06 -25.75 5.51
C ARG A 131 4.03 -25.00 6.43
N ALA A 132 3.85 -25.10 7.74
CA ALA A 132 4.59 -24.31 8.73
C ALA A 132 4.96 -25.14 9.97
N PRO A 133 6.03 -24.78 10.71
CA PRO A 133 6.24 -25.28 12.07
C PRO A 133 4.98 -25.05 12.92
N VAL A 134 4.52 -26.08 13.63
CA VAL A 134 3.24 -26.02 14.37
C VAL A 134 3.26 -24.89 15.40
N THR A 135 4.35 -24.79 16.17
CA THR A 135 4.56 -23.75 17.19
C THR A 135 4.56 -22.35 16.58
N LEU A 136 5.22 -22.15 15.43
CA LEU A 136 5.22 -20.87 14.71
C LEU A 136 3.80 -20.47 14.31
N PHE A 137 3.07 -21.37 13.64
CA PHE A 137 1.72 -21.05 13.15
C PHE A 137 0.77 -20.71 14.29
N GLN A 138 0.80 -21.51 15.37
CA GLN A 138 -0.01 -21.27 16.56
C GLN A 138 0.36 -19.94 17.23
N GLY A 139 1.65 -19.69 17.42
CA GLY A 139 2.15 -18.44 18.02
C GLY A 139 1.73 -17.19 17.26
N LEU A 140 1.89 -17.18 15.93
CA LEU A 140 1.43 -16.05 15.11
C LEU A 140 -0.11 -15.93 15.07
N SER A 141 -0.82 -17.06 15.11
CA SER A 141 -2.28 -17.09 15.13
C SER A 141 -2.88 -16.54 16.42
N THR A 142 -2.16 -16.60 17.55
CA THR A 142 -2.57 -15.98 18.83
C THR A 142 -2.88 -14.49 18.66
N PHE A 143 -2.15 -13.80 17.77
CA PHE A 143 -2.29 -12.36 17.55
C PHE A 143 -3.18 -12.01 16.34
N ALA A 144 -3.80 -13.01 15.71
CA ALA A 144 -4.79 -12.82 14.64
C ALA A 144 -6.21 -12.64 15.22
N THR A 145 -6.36 -11.71 16.16
CA THR A 145 -7.60 -11.41 16.87
C THR A 145 -8.41 -10.32 16.14
N PRO A 146 -9.72 -10.16 16.43
CA PRO A 146 -10.51 -9.09 15.82
C PRO A 146 -9.96 -7.68 16.05
N ASP A 147 -9.30 -7.45 17.18
CA ASP A 147 -8.64 -6.19 17.49
C ASP A 147 -7.28 -6.08 16.82
N PHE A 148 -6.94 -4.88 16.36
CA PHE A 148 -5.66 -4.65 15.73
C PHE A 148 -4.57 -4.39 16.77
N HIS A 149 -3.60 -5.30 16.82
CA HIS A 149 -2.35 -5.10 17.55
C HIS A 149 -1.29 -4.53 16.60
N PRO A 150 -0.65 -3.38 16.88
CA PRO A 150 0.51 -2.92 16.13
C PRO A 150 1.67 -3.92 16.23
N ALA A 151 2.38 -4.18 15.14
CA ALA A 151 3.54 -5.08 15.13
C ALA A 151 4.58 -4.72 16.19
N GLU A 152 4.79 -3.44 16.47
CA GLU A 152 5.75 -2.97 17.49
C GLU A 152 5.47 -3.50 18.90
N GLN A 153 4.21 -3.77 19.27
CA GLN A 153 3.89 -4.39 20.57
C GLN A 153 4.47 -5.80 20.66
N LEU A 154 4.62 -6.50 19.53
CA LEU A 154 5.08 -7.88 19.47
C LEU A 154 6.60 -7.98 19.28
N ARG A 155 7.33 -6.86 19.30
CA ARG A 155 8.77 -6.79 18.97
C ARG A 155 9.63 -7.78 19.75
N ALA A 156 9.26 -8.10 21.00
CA ALA A 156 9.95 -9.08 21.83
C ALA A 156 9.99 -10.50 21.21
N LEU A 157 9.14 -10.80 20.23
CA LEU A 157 9.12 -12.06 19.49
C LEU A 157 10.08 -12.09 18.30
N ARG A 158 10.56 -10.94 17.82
CA ARG A 158 11.36 -10.84 16.59
C ARG A 158 12.61 -11.71 16.64
N GLU A 159 13.45 -11.54 17.66
CA GLU A 159 14.71 -12.31 17.78
C GLU A 159 14.43 -13.80 18.00
N PRO A 160 13.55 -14.22 18.93
CA PRO A 160 13.23 -15.63 19.13
C PRO A 160 12.70 -16.32 17.86
N LEU A 161 11.84 -15.66 17.09
CA LEU A 161 11.31 -16.19 15.83
C LEU A 161 12.39 -16.25 14.75
N ALA A 162 13.22 -15.21 14.63
CA ALA A 162 14.31 -15.18 13.65
C ALA A 162 15.38 -16.25 13.94
N SER A 163 15.76 -16.43 15.21
CA SER A 163 16.78 -17.42 15.60
C SER A 163 16.28 -18.87 15.52
N THR A 164 14.97 -19.10 15.68
CA THR A 164 14.37 -20.45 15.64
C THR A 164 13.86 -20.83 14.25
N TYR A 165 13.27 -19.88 13.50
CA TYR A 165 12.58 -20.12 12.23
C TYR A 165 13.07 -19.25 11.07
N GLY A 166 14.22 -18.59 11.18
CA GLY A 166 14.73 -17.69 10.12
C GLY A 166 14.86 -18.36 8.74
N PHE A 167 15.09 -19.67 8.69
CA PHE A 167 15.08 -20.44 7.43
C PHE A 167 13.69 -20.40 6.74
N TYR A 168 12.62 -20.41 7.52
CA TYR A 168 11.24 -20.39 7.03
C TYR A 168 10.89 -19.03 6.45
N ASP A 169 11.29 -17.94 7.13
CA ASP A 169 11.16 -16.57 6.61
C ASP A 169 11.88 -16.43 5.27
N ALA A 170 13.17 -16.77 5.22
CA ALA A 170 14.00 -16.67 4.03
C ALA A 170 13.43 -17.45 2.83
N GLY A 171 12.82 -18.62 3.08
CA GLY A 171 12.26 -19.47 2.03
C GLY A 171 10.84 -19.08 1.57
N ASN A 172 10.05 -18.39 2.41
CA ASN A 172 8.60 -18.25 2.20
C ASN A 172 8.10 -16.79 2.15
N ASN A 173 8.94 -15.80 2.47
CA ASN A 173 8.63 -14.39 2.23
C ASN A 173 9.15 -13.88 0.87
N ALA A 174 9.44 -14.79 -0.06
CA ALA A 174 9.79 -14.45 -1.43
C ALA A 174 8.58 -13.92 -2.21
N GLY A 175 8.85 -13.09 -3.22
CA GLY A 175 7.81 -12.48 -4.06
C GLY A 175 7.55 -11.01 -3.74
N HIS A 176 7.22 -10.27 -4.78
CA HIS A 176 7.04 -8.82 -4.69
C HIS A 176 5.83 -8.43 -3.82
N GLY A 177 4.75 -9.21 -3.88
CA GLY A 177 3.51 -8.96 -3.12
C GLY A 177 3.67 -9.06 -1.61
N SER A 178 4.59 -9.88 -1.11
CA SER A 178 4.88 -9.97 0.34
C SER A 178 5.34 -8.62 0.91
N TYR A 179 6.18 -7.90 0.18
CA TYR A 179 6.64 -6.56 0.58
C TYR A 179 5.51 -5.53 0.49
N VAL A 180 4.71 -5.57 -0.57
CA VAL A 180 3.57 -4.65 -0.73
C VAL A 180 2.54 -4.84 0.39
N LEU A 181 2.23 -6.10 0.74
CA LEU A 181 1.39 -6.41 1.89
C LEU A 181 1.97 -5.81 3.18
N SER A 182 3.28 -5.92 3.38
CA SER A 182 3.98 -5.43 4.58
C SER A 182 3.91 -3.91 4.75
N LEU A 183 3.76 -3.17 3.65
CA LEU A 183 3.67 -1.71 3.66
C LEU A 183 2.24 -1.22 3.90
N LEU A 184 1.23 -1.99 3.45
CA LEU A 184 -0.18 -1.60 3.57
C LEU A 184 -0.80 -1.99 4.91
N VAL A 185 -0.49 -3.18 5.42
CA VAL A 185 -1.27 -3.82 6.49
C VAL A 185 -1.23 -3.04 7.81
N GLU A 186 -0.05 -2.55 8.21
CA GLU A 186 0.12 -1.72 9.41
C GLU A 186 -0.27 -0.27 9.17
N ALA A 187 -0.12 0.26 7.94
CA ALA A 187 -0.42 1.66 7.64
C ALA A 187 -1.92 1.97 7.65
N ASN A 188 -2.77 0.97 7.40
CA ASN A 188 -4.22 1.10 7.22
C ASN A 188 -4.99 0.15 8.16
N PRO A 189 -4.97 0.36 9.49
CA PRO A 189 -5.45 -0.61 10.48
C PRO A 189 -6.97 -0.90 10.41
N HIS A 190 -7.77 0.01 9.86
CA HIS A 190 -9.23 -0.14 9.77
C HIS A 190 -9.72 -0.59 8.39
N GLN A 191 -8.80 -0.83 7.45
CA GLN A 191 -9.15 -1.28 6.11
C GLN A 191 -8.99 -2.81 6.00
N PRO A 192 -10.03 -3.53 5.52
CA PRO A 192 -9.90 -4.92 5.11
C PRO A 192 -9.01 -5.04 3.87
N LEU A 193 -8.33 -6.18 3.73
CA LEU A 193 -7.49 -6.50 2.59
C LEU A 193 -8.13 -7.58 1.71
N VAL A 194 -8.07 -7.41 0.40
CA VAL A 194 -8.40 -8.41 -0.61
C VAL A 194 -7.15 -8.63 -1.44
N LEU A 195 -6.63 -9.85 -1.48
CA LEU A 195 -5.40 -10.17 -2.20
C LEU A 195 -5.74 -10.83 -3.52
N LEU A 196 -5.17 -10.33 -4.61
CA LEU A 196 -5.30 -10.88 -5.95
C LEU A 196 -3.90 -11.08 -6.53
N ASP A 197 -3.61 -12.30 -6.96
CA ASP A 197 -2.36 -12.60 -7.65
C ASP A 197 -2.29 -11.91 -9.03
N THR A 198 -1.09 -11.85 -9.62
CA THR A 198 -0.80 -11.09 -10.84
C THR A 198 -1.78 -11.34 -11.99
N LEU A 199 -2.17 -10.23 -12.63
CA LEU A 199 -3.04 -10.22 -13.81
C LEU A 199 -2.18 -10.24 -15.08
N SER A 200 -1.73 -11.43 -15.46
CA SER A 200 -0.96 -11.62 -16.70
C SER A 200 -1.55 -12.70 -17.59
N PHE A 201 -1.55 -12.47 -18.91
CA PHE A 201 -2.09 -13.38 -19.91
C PHE A 201 -1.41 -14.75 -19.88
N HIS A 202 -0.14 -14.86 -19.47
CA HIS A 202 0.49 -16.18 -19.35
C HIS A 202 -0.21 -17.09 -18.33
N ASN A 203 -0.95 -16.53 -17.36
CA ASN A 203 -1.70 -17.29 -16.36
C ASN A 203 -3.09 -17.74 -16.86
N PHE A 204 -3.76 -16.96 -17.72
CA PHE A 204 -5.18 -17.20 -18.04
C PHE A 204 -5.52 -17.25 -19.54
N ALA A 205 -4.58 -16.97 -20.42
CA ALA A 205 -4.77 -16.96 -21.87
C ALA A 205 -3.47 -17.29 -22.62
N LEU A 206 -2.64 -18.21 -22.09
CA LEU A 206 -1.30 -18.49 -22.62
C LEU A 206 -1.31 -18.85 -24.12
N GLU A 207 -2.23 -19.72 -24.55
CA GLU A 207 -2.31 -20.13 -25.96
C GLU A 207 -2.63 -18.95 -26.89
N ASP A 208 -3.62 -18.12 -26.53
CA ASP A 208 -3.98 -16.91 -27.28
C ASP A 208 -2.85 -15.86 -27.21
N PHE A 209 -2.15 -15.78 -26.08
CA PHE A 209 -1.00 -14.89 -25.90
C PHE A 209 0.17 -15.32 -26.78
N CYS A 210 0.44 -16.62 -26.91
CA CYS A 210 1.53 -17.15 -27.73
C CYS A 210 1.18 -17.32 -29.22
N ASP A 211 -0.01 -16.93 -29.66
CA ASP A 211 -0.35 -16.84 -31.08
C ASP A 211 0.45 -15.70 -31.75
N ALA A 212 1.43 -16.07 -32.59
CA ALA A 212 2.31 -15.14 -33.28
C ALA A 212 1.69 -14.47 -34.52
N SER A 213 0.47 -14.86 -34.93
CA SER A 213 -0.12 -14.42 -36.21
C SER A 213 -0.39 -12.93 -36.28
N GLY A 214 -0.65 -12.29 -35.12
CA GLY A 214 -1.09 -10.90 -35.05
C GLY A 214 -2.45 -10.62 -35.70
N SER A 215 -3.18 -11.68 -36.12
CA SER A 215 -4.46 -11.55 -36.80
C SER A 215 -5.52 -10.90 -35.92
N GLN A 216 -6.50 -10.23 -36.53
CA GLN A 216 -7.63 -9.63 -35.80
C GLN A 216 -8.34 -10.68 -34.93
N ALA A 217 -8.56 -11.88 -35.47
CA ALA A 217 -9.18 -12.97 -34.73
C ALA A 217 -8.38 -13.40 -33.48
N SER A 218 -7.05 -13.30 -33.51
CA SER A 218 -6.19 -13.56 -32.34
C SER A 218 -6.37 -12.48 -31.27
N GLN A 219 -6.35 -11.22 -31.70
CA GLN A 219 -6.54 -10.06 -30.81
C GLN A 219 -7.93 -10.08 -30.17
N ASP A 220 -8.97 -10.43 -30.94
CA ASP A 220 -10.36 -10.53 -30.44
C ASP A 220 -10.50 -11.59 -29.35
N ARG A 221 -9.80 -12.73 -29.46
CA ARG A 221 -9.81 -13.78 -28.42
C ARG A 221 -9.14 -13.30 -27.13
N LEU A 222 -7.98 -12.66 -27.23
CA LEU A 222 -7.31 -12.06 -26.07
C LEU A 222 -8.18 -10.98 -25.41
N TRP A 223 -8.78 -10.10 -26.21
CA TRP A 223 -9.68 -9.07 -25.72
C TRP A 223 -10.90 -9.68 -25.01
N ALA A 224 -11.50 -10.73 -25.57
CA ALA A 224 -12.62 -11.43 -24.96
C ALA A 224 -12.25 -12.09 -23.62
N LYS A 225 -11.05 -12.67 -23.53
CA LYS A 225 -10.50 -13.20 -22.27
C LYS A 225 -10.30 -12.10 -21.24
N ALA A 226 -9.66 -11.00 -21.61
CA ALA A 226 -9.47 -9.85 -20.72
C ALA A 226 -10.81 -9.22 -20.29
N SER A 227 -11.80 -9.17 -21.17
CA SER A 227 -13.15 -8.69 -20.86
C SER A 227 -13.87 -9.59 -19.86
N THR A 228 -13.66 -10.90 -19.95
CA THR A 228 -14.17 -11.88 -18.97
C THR A 228 -13.54 -11.62 -17.60
N VAL A 229 -12.21 -11.48 -17.55
CA VAL A 229 -11.48 -11.14 -16.32
C VAL A 229 -11.98 -9.83 -15.73
N ALA A 230 -12.13 -8.79 -16.54
CA ALA A 230 -12.62 -7.48 -16.14
C ALA A 230 -14.02 -7.56 -15.50
N SER A 231 -14.95 -8.29 -16.13
CA SER A 231 -16.30 -8.51 -15.58
C SER A 231 -16.26 -9.22 -14.23
N GLN A 232 -15.46 -10.27 -14.11
CA GLN A 232 -15.30 -11.03 -12.86
C GLN A 232 -14.62 -10.19 -11.77
N LEU A 233 -13.65 -9.37 -12.13
CA LEU A 233 -12.96 -8.45 -11.24
C LEU A 233 -13.89 -7.36 -10.71
N SER A 234 -14.74 -6.80 -11.57
CA SER A 234 -15.77 -5.84 -11.15
C SER A 234 -16.75 -6.48 -10.15
N GLY A 235 -17.18 -7.72 -10.42
CA GLY A 235 -17.98 -8.52 -9.50
C GLY A 235 -17.30 -8.75 -8.15
N LEU A 236 -16.01 -9.14 -8.16
CA LEU A 236 -15.20 -9.32 -6.95
C LEU A 236 -15.10 -8.01 -6.16
N MET A 237 -14.76 -6.91 -6.82
CA MET A 237 -14.61 -5.60 -6.20
C MET A 237 -15.90 -5.16 -5.52
N SER A 238 -17.05 -5.35 -6.18
CA SER A 238 -18.37 -5.07 -5.61
C SER A 238 -18.66 -5.97 -4.40
N ALA A 239 -18.53 -7.30 -4.56
CA ALA A 239 -18.82 -8.27 -3.50
C ALA A 239 -17.93 -8.09 -2.27
N GLN A 240 -16.69 -7.64 -2.47
CA GLN A 240 -15.74 -7.43 -1.38
C GLN A 240 -15.73 -6.00 -0.83
N GLY A 241 -16.55 -5.08 -1.35
CA GLY A 241 -16.57 -3.70 -0.89
C GLY A 241 -15.25 -2.96 -1.17
N VAL A 242 -14.59 -3.29 -2.27
CA VAL A 242 -13.34 -2.64 -2.69
C VAL A 242 -13.61 -1.19 -3.06
N ARG A 243 -12.86 -0.28 -2.46
CA ARG A 243 -12.85 1.17 -2.76
C ARG A 243 -11.45 1.72 -3.02
N PHE A 244 -10.44 0.91 -2.75
CA PHE A 244 -9.04 1.25 -2.90
C PHE A 244 -8.34 0.13 -3.67
N VAL A 245 -7.56 0.47 -4.68
CA VAL A 245 -6.73 -0.48 -5.43
C VAL A 245 -5.28 -0.06 -5.27
N ASN A 246 -4.43 -1.01 -4.89
CA ASN A 246 -2.99 -0.88 -5.00
C ASN A 246 -2.50 -1.77 -6.14
N LEU A 247 -1.90 -1.15 -7.17
CA LEU A 247 -1.19 -1.85 -8.24
C LEU A 247 0.28 -1.44 -8.23
N SER A 248 1.13 -2.23 -7.59
CA SER A 248 2.57 -1.95 -7.50
C SER A 248 3.36 -2.50 -8.71
N ALA A 249 2.72 -2.48 -9.89
CA ALA A 249 3.23 -3.01 -11.15
C ALA A 249 2.73 -2.18 -12.34
N GLY A 250 3.28 -2.47 -13.51
CA GLY A 250 2.89 -1.88 -14.79
C GLY A 250 2.92 -2.92 -15.91
N MET A 251 2.19 -2.67 -16.99
CA MET A 251 2.17 -3.55 -18.15
C MET A 251 2.54 -2.72 -19.39
N THR A 252 3.76 -2.98 -19.87
CA THR A 252 4.38 -2.23 -20.97
C THR A 252 4.69 -3.15 -22.14
N LEU A 253 5.04 -2.57 -23.29
CA LEU A 253 5.54 -3.35 -24.43
C LEU A 253 6.78 -4.18 -24.03
N GLU A 254 7.65 -3.64 -23.18
CA GLU A 254 8.82 -4.36 -22.70
C GLU A 254 8.44 -5.54 -21.77
N ALA A 255 7.45 -5.35 -20.89
CA ALA A 255 6.91 -6.45 -20.09
C ALA A 255 6.32 -7.55 -20.98
N VAL A 256 5.55 -7.19 -22.00
CA VAL A 256 4.99 -8.15 -22.98
C VAL A 256 6.09 -8.88 -23.76
N ARG A 257 7.18 -8.19 -24.14
CA ARG A 257 8.35 -8.83 -24.79
C ARG A 257 9.02 -9.85 -23.87
N GLN A 258 9.17 -9.52 -22.59
CA GLN A 258 9.76 -10.40 -21.59
C GLN A 258 8.86 -11.63 -21.37
N GLU A 259 7.56 -11.43 -21.14
CA GLU A 259 6.60 -12.53 -21.00
C GLU A 259 6.58 -13.45 -22.23
N TRP A 260 6.60 -12.90 -23.45
CA TRP A 260 6.71 -13.71 -24.66
C TRP A 260 7.97 -14.58 -24.63
N THR A 261 9.12 -13.98 -24.33
CA THR A 261 10.42 -14.67 -24.33
C THR A 261 10.47 -15.78 -23.28
N THR A 262 9.81 -15.57 -22.14
CA THR A 262 9.79 -16.52 -21.03
C THR A 262 8.83 -17.68 -21.26
N PHE A 263 7.64 -17.43 -21.82
CA PHE A 263 6.54 -18.41 -21.80
C PHE A 263 6.16 -18.96 -23.17
N CYS A 264 6.47 -18.26 -24.26
CA CYS A 264 6.08 -18.69 -25.61
C CYS A 264 7.20 -19.44 -26.31
N SER A 265 6.80 -20.41 -27.15
CA SER A 265 7.73 -21.11 -28.04
C SER A 265 7.85 -20.39 -29.38
N GLY A 266 9.05 -20.35 -29.94
CA GLY A 266 9.32 -19.80 -31.27
C GLY A 266 9.81 -18.35 -31.27
N PRO A 267 10.08 -17.78 -32.47
CA PRO A 267 10.60 -16.44 -32.60
C PRO A 267 9.58 -15.41 -32.09
N ARG A 268 10.09 -14.37 -31.40
CA ARG A 268 9.28 -13.24 -30.96
C ARG A 268 8.71 -12.50 -32.18
N PRO A 269 7.39 -12.23 -32.22
CA PRO A 269 6.79 -11.46 -33.31
C PRO A 269 7.24 -9.99 -33.22
N ASP A 270 6.92 -9.22 -34.26
CA ASP A 270 7.22 -7.79 -34.26
C ASP A 270 6.44 -7.03 -33.17
N ASP A 271 6.90 -5.81 -32.89
CA ASP A 271 6.32 -4.97 -31.85
C ASP A 271 4.88 -4.54 -32.14
N ASN A 272 4.41 -4.55 -33.40
CA ASN A 272 3.01 -4.21 -33.69
C ASN A 272 2.08 -5.31 -33.20
N VAL A 273 2.46 -6.57 -33.38
CA VAL A 273 1.74 -7.71 -32.82
C VAL A 273 1.76 -7.67 -31.29
N LEU A 274 2.92 -7.40 -30.68
CA LEU A 274 3.04 -7.31 -29.22
C LEU A 274 2.26 -6.13 -28.64
N ARG A 275 2.19 -4.98 -29.32
CA ARG A 275 1.32 -3.87 -28.93
C ARG A 275 -0.16 -4.23 -29.01
N GLY A 276 -0.57 -5.03 -30.00
CA GLY A 276 -1.93 -5.59 -30.06
C GLY A 276 -2.24 -6.42 -28.80
N LYS A 277 -1.30 -7.26 -28.37
CA LYS A 277 -1.42 -8.04 -27.13
C LYS A 277 -1.44 -7.15 -25.88
N LEU A 278 -0.58 -6.14 -25.83
CA LEU A 278 -0.58 -5.14 -24.75
C LEU A 278 -1.94 -4.45 -24.65
N ASN A 279 -2.48 -3.95 -25.76
CA ASN A 279 -3.77 -3.27 -25.79
C ASN A 279 -4.93 -4.19 -25.37
N ALA A 280 -4.80 -5.51 -25.54
CA ALA A 280 -5.82 -6.45 -25.08
C ALA A 280 -6.00 -6.46 -23.55
N TYR A 281 -5.06 -5.92 -22.76
CA TYR A 281 -5.24 -5.73 -21.31
C TYR A 281 -6.22 -4.59 -20.96
N ARG A 282 -6.57 -3.72 -21.91
CA ARG A 282 -7.37 -2.51 -21.65
C ARG A 282 -8.64 -2.76 -20.81
N PRO A 283 -9.46 -3.81 -21.05
CA PRO A 283 -10.65 -4.05 -20.23
C PRO A 283 -10.35 -4.21 -18.74
N ILE A 284 -9.23 -4.85 -18.39
CA ILE A 284 -8.82 -5.04 -16.98
C ILE A 284 -8.48 -3.68 -16.36
N TYR A 285 -7.71 -2.87 -17.08
CA TYR A 285 -7.29 -1.54 -16.64
C TYR A 285 -8.48 -0.57 -16.50
N ASP A 286 -9.46 -0.63 -17.41
CA ASP A 286 -10.70 0.15 -17.28
C ASP A 286 -11.44 -0.19 -15.98
N VAL A 287 -11.54 -1.47 -15.61
CA VAL A 287 -12.18 -1.85 -14.34
C VAL A 287 -11.37 -1.39 -13.14
N LEU A 288 -10.05 -1.47 -13.17
CA LEU A 288 -9.22 -1.05 -12.04
C LEU A 288 -9.27 0.47 -11.81
N PHE A 289 -9.32 1.26 -12.89
CA PHE A 289 -9.05 2.71 -12.84
C PHE A 289 -10.23 3.59 -13.22
N HIS A 290 -11.34 2.99 -13.67
CA HIS A 290 -12.55 3.68 -14.06
C HIS A 290 -13.83 3.02 -13.49
N THR A 291 -13.71 2.12 -12.50
CA THR A 291 -14.88 1.69 -11.72
C THR A 291 -15.38 2.83 -10.83
N PRO A 292 -16.69 3.14 -10.84
CA PRO A 292 -17.24 4.22 -10.04
C PRO A 292 -16.96 4.07 -8.54
N GLY A 293 -16.47 5.14 -7.92
CA GLY A 293 -16.20 5.18 -6.48
C GLY A 293 -15.04 4.28 -6.03
N VAL A 294 -14.14 3.90 -6.95
CA VAL A 294 -12.90 3.19 -6.62
C VAL A 294 -11.72 4.07 -6.97
N PHE A 295 -10.85 4.32 -6.00
CA PHE A 295 -9.58 5.00 -6.20
C PHE A 295 -8.44 3.98 -6.37
N ALA A 296 -7.48 4.28 -7.25
CA ALA A 296 -6.32 3.43 -7.48
C ALA A 296 -5.01 4.19 -7.34
N ALA A 297 -4.03 3.58 -6.65
CA ALA A 297 -2.64 3.99 -6.69
C ALA A 297 -1.84 2.97 -7.51
N GLN A 298 -1.16 3.44 -8.55
CA GLN A 298 -0.30 2.63 -9.41
C GLN A 298 1.15 3.09 -9.30
N ALA A 299 2.09 2.15 -9.22
CA ALA A 299 3.51 2.45 -9.31
C ALA A 299 3.83 3.07 -10.68
N ALA A 300 4.43 4.26 -10.70
CA ALA A 300 4.89 4.86 -11.95
C ALA A 300 6.16 4.15 -12.47
N LEU A 301 6.41 4.28 -13.77
CA LEU A 301 7.63 3.83 -14.44
C LEU A 301 8.15 4.88 -15.43
N SER A 302 9.38 4.71 -15.90
CA SER A 302 9.93 5.58 -16.94
C SER A 302 9.34 5.19 -18.30
N ALA A 303 8.19 5.79 -18.62
CA ALA A 303 7.42 5.48 -19.82
C ALA A 303 7.94 6.30 -21.00
N SER A 304 8.35 5.60 -22.06
CA SER A 304 8.91 6.20 -23.28
C SER A 304 7.86 6.87 -24.16
N SER A 305 6.64 6.31 -24.20
CA SER A 305 5.53 6.81 -24.99
C SER A 305 4.20 6.22 -24.52
N ALA A 306 3.09 6.91 -24.81
CA ALA A 306 1.74 6.40 -24.58
C ALA A 306 1.42 5.15 -25.43
N GLN A 307 2.10 4.94 -26.56
CA GLN A 307 1.87 3.76 -27.40
C GLN A 307 2.48 2.49 -26.80
N ASP A 308 3.66 2.60 -26.19
CA ASP A 308 4.37 1.46 -25.59
C ASP A 308 4.00 1.23 -24.12
N ASN A 309 3.38 2.23 -23.50
CA ASN A 309 3.02 2.24 -22.07
C ASN A 309 1.61 2.82 -21.86
N PRO A 310 0.57 2.35 -22.57
CA PRO A 310 -0.75 2.98 -22.58
C PRO A 310 -1.43 3.01 -21.19
N PHE A 311 -1.01 2.11 -20.29
CA PHE A 311 -1.53 2.00 -18.94
C PHE A 311 -0.60 2.53 -17.86
N ASP A 312 0.56 3.05 -18.23
CA ASP A 312 1.56 3.57 -17.29
C ASP A 312 1.96 5.01 -17.61
N PHE A 313 1.32 5.58 -18.64
CA PHE A 313 1.39 6.98 -19.01
C PHE A 313 0.19 7.75 -18.43
N PRO A 314 0.33 9.06 -18.09
CA PRO A 314 -0.82 9.86 -17.68
C PRO A 314 -1.90 9.89 -18.78
N SER A 315 -3.16 9.67 -18.38
CA SER A 315 -4.29 9.58 -19.31
C SER A 315 -5.57 10.08 -18.66
N ALA A 316 -6.36 10.83 -19.41
CA ALA A 316 -7.68 11.28 -18.99
C ALA A 316 -8.69 10.11 -18.89
N ASP A 317 -8.39 8.97 -19.51
CA ASP A 317 -9.23 7.76 -19.46
C ASP A 317 -9.25 7.10 -18.07
N PHE A 318 -8.28 7.43 -17.22
CA PHE A 318 -8.11 6.84 -15.89
C PHE A 318 -8.19 7.91 -14.78
N PRO A 319 -9.34 8.58 -14.62
CA PRO A 319 -9.47 9.76 -13.76
C PRO A 319 -9.37 9.45 -12.26
N ASN A 320 -9.63 8.21 -11.85
CA ASN A 320 -9.57 7.77 -10.46
C ASN A 320 -8.21 7.14 -10.08
N ARG A 321 -7.23 7.21 -10.97
CA ARG A 321 -5.89 6.66 -10.76
C ARG A 321 -4.89 7.75 -10.42
N LEU A 322 -3.97 7.42 -9.53
CA LEU A 322 -2.76 8.18 -9.25
C LEU A 322 -1.51 7.36 -9.63
N LEU A 323 -0.69 7.88 -10.54
CA LEU A 323 0.65 7.38 -10.86
C LEU A 323 1.67 7.90 -9.86
N VAL A 324 2.35 6.98 -9.17
CA VAL A 324 3.14 7.28 -7.99
C VAL A 324 4.64 7.13 -8.25
N GLY A 325 5.34 8.24 -8.20
CA GLY A 325 6.80 8.33 -8.12
C GLY A 325 7.29 8.40 -6.67
N TYR A 326 8.60 8.32 -6.49
CA TYR A 326 9.24 8.55 -5.20
C TYR A 326 10.32 9.62 -5.29
N PHE A 327 10.65 10.19 -4.14
CA PHE A 327 11.93 10.84 -3.92
C PHE A 327 12.46 10.42 -2.55
N THR A 328 13.74 10.65 -2.32
CA THR A 328 14.39 10.28 -1.06
C THR A 328 15.05 11.51 -0.48
N SER A 329 14.60 11.96 0.68
CA SER A 329 15.28 13.00 1.45
C SER A 329 15.15 12.74 2.94
N LEU A 330 16.24 12.95 3.68
CA LEU A 330 16.20 12.90 5.15
C LEU A 330 15.53 14.15 5.74
N ASN A 331 15.65 15.28 5.05
CA ASN A 331 14.98 16.53 5.37
C ASN A 331 14.44 17.14 4.06
N SER A 332 13.19 16.87 3.75
CA SER A 332 12.57 17.32 2.51
C SER A 332 12.36 18.84 2.45
N GLY A 333 12.28 19.50 3.62
CA GLY A 333 11.90 20.91 3.72
C GLY A 333 10.46 21.21 3.26
N LEU A 334 9.67 20.18 2.95
CA LEU A 334 8.28 20.30 2.52
C LEU A 334 7.36 20.44 3.73
N GLY A 335 6.33 21.26 3.61
CA GLY A 335 5.20 21.39 4.53
C GLY A 335 4.19 20.23 4.42
N ALA A 336 3.20 20.22 5.32
CA ALA A 336 2.14 19.20 5.36
C ALA A 336 1.21 19.19 4.13
N ASP A 337 1.27 20.23 3.31
CA ASP A 337 0.57 20.37 2.03
C ASP A 337 1.52 20.19 0.83
N GLY A 338 2.78 19.85 1.07
CA GLY A 338 3.83 19.69 0.06
C GLY A 338 4.47 21.00 -0.37
N ARG A 339 4.22 22.12 0.30
CA ARG A 339 4.89 23.41 0.01
C ARG A 339 6.35 23.41 0.46
N GLY A 340 7.29 23.77 -0.40
CA GLY A 340 8.70 23.87 0.01
C GLY A 340 9.68 24.09 -1.14
N PRO A 341 10.99 23.91 -0.88
CA PRO A 341 12.04 24.22 -1.85
C PRO A 341 12.24 23.09 -2.88
N TYR A 342 11.42 23.07 -3.95
CA TYR A 342 11.45 21.98 -4.96
C TYR A 342 12.73 21.87 -5.78
N SER A 343 13.51 22.95 -5.87
CA SER A 343 14.76 22.95 -6.65
C SER A 343 15.79 21.94 -6.13
N GLN A 344 15.63 21.47 -4.89
CA GLN A 344 16.52 20.51 -4.25
C GLN A 344 15.96 19.07 -4.29
N ILE A 345 14.76 18.86 -4.84
CA ILE A 345 14.08 17.57 -4.82
C ILE A 345 14.14 16.94 -6.22
N ALA A 346 14.81 15.79 -6.30
CA ALA A 346 14.84 14.94 -7.47
C ALA A 346 13.90 13.74 -7.29
N GLY A 347 12.84 13.68 -8.10
CA GLY A 347 11.90 12.57 -8.12
C GLY A 347 12.22 11.55 -9.21
N TRP A 348 11.80 10.30 -8.99
CA TRP A 348 11.86 9.22 -9.96
C TRP A 348 10.50 8.50 -10.08
N PRO A 349 10.04 8.11 -11.28
CA PRO A 349 10.61 8.41 -12.60
C PRO A 349 10.44 9.89 -12.98
N GLU A 350 10.72 10.28 -14.21
CA GLU A 350 10.55 11.66 -14.71
C GLU A 350 9.12 12.19 -14.55
N ARG A 351 9.00 13.52 -14.35
CA ARG A 351 7.74 14.19 -13.99
C ARG A 351 6.61 14.00 -14.99
N ALA A 352 6.95 13.77 -16.25
CA ALA A 352 5.97 13.54 -17.30
C ALA A 352 5.16 12.25 -17.08
N ASN A 353 5.62 11.33 -16.21
CA ASN A 353 5.03 10.01 -15.99
C ASN A 353 4.45 9.84 -14.57
N VAL A 354 4.33 10.94 -13.81
CA VAL A 354 4.03 10.89 -12.38
C VAL A 354 3.01 11.96 -12.01
N ASP A 355 1.98 11.57 -11.26
CA ASP A 355 1.00 12.49 -10.68
C ASP A 355 1.45 12.99 -9.30
N ILE A 356 2.12 12.14 -8.52
CA ILE A 356 2.63 12.45 -7.18
C ILE A 356 4.01 11.82 -6.93
N TYR A 357 4.90 12.55 -6.27
CA TYR A 357 6.11 12.02 -5.68
C TYR A 357 6.00 12.01 -4.17
N VAL A 358 6.33 10.88 -3.56
CA VAL A 358 6.25 10.74 -2.10
C VAL A 358 7.63 10.44 -1.52
N ASN A 359 7.97 11.12 -0.42
CA ASN A 359 9.23 10.89 0.29
C ASN A 359 9.20 9.52 0.97
N THR A 360 10.29 8.76 0.86
CA THR A 360 10.48 7.55 1.66
C THR A 360 11.13 7.82 3.02
N GLY A 361 11.81 8.96 3.18
CA GLY A 361 12.64 9.22 4.37
C GLY A 361 13.84 8.27 4.51
N VAL A 362 14.17 7.49 3.48
CA VAL A 362 15.27 6.51 3.43
C VAL A 362 16.11 6.76 2.18
N LEU A 363 17.42 6.91 2.35
CA LEU A 363 18.34 7.09 1.23
C LEU A 363 18.54 5.77 0.46
N PRO A 364 18.71 5.83 -0.88
CA PRO A 364 18.75 4.62 -1.72
C PRO A 364 20.09 3.87 -1.67
N TYR A 365 21.11 4.42 -1.01
CA TYR A 365 22.47 3.87 -0.94
C TYR A 365 22.76 3.30 0.45
N ARG A 366 23.40 2.12 0.50
CA ARG A 366 23.88 1.51 1.75
C ARG A 366 24.80 2.49 2.49
N PRO A 367 24.66 2.66 3.82
CA PRO A 367 23.92 1.82 4.77
C PRO A 367 22.40 2.07 4.87
N PHE A 368 21.79 2.81 3.93
CA PHE A 368 20.37 3.16 3.89
C PHE A 368 19.96 4.06 5.05
N ASP A 369 20.70 5.17 5.22
CA ASP A 369 20.38 6.15 6.24
C ASP A 369 18.92 6.60 6.12
N TYR A 370 18.28 6.77 7.27
CA TYR A 370 16.87 7.10 7.37
C TYR A 370 16.63 8.20 8.40
N ASN A 371 15.57 8.98 8.20
CA ASN A 371 15.19 10.06 9.12
C ASN A 371 14.32 9.54 10.26
N ARG A 372 13.76 10.45 11.08
CA ARG A 372 12.92 10.05 12.22
C ARG A 372 11.54 9.49 11.81
N THR A 373 11.13 9.64 10.56
CA THR A 373 9.82 9.23 10.05
C THR A 373 9.97 8.48 8.72
N PRO A 374 10.72 7.36 8.68
CA PRO A 374 10.97 6.66 7.45
C PRO A 374 9.76 5.84 7.01
N LEU A 375 9.74 5.41 5.76
CA LEU A 375 8.80 4.41 5.30
C LEU A 375 9.14 3.09 5.98
N LEU A 376 8.17 2.55 6.71
CA LEU A 376 8.32 1.36 7.53
C LEU A 376 7.62 0.19 6.88
N GLN A 377 8.29 -0.95 6.88
CA GLN A 377 7.75 -2.25 6.47
C GLN A 377 7.71 -3.18 7.68
N VAL A 378 6.79 -4.12 7.65
CA VAL A 378 6.72 -5.20 8.64
C VAL A 378 7.83 -6.23 8.39
N ASP A 379 8.31 -6.88 9.44
CA ASP A 379 9.28 -7.98 9.34
C ASP A 379 8.67 -9.27 8.72
N GLY A 380 9.49 -10.31 8.58
CA GLY A 380 9.11 -11.58 7.95
C GLY A 380 7.95 -12.32 8.62
N PHE A 381 7.74 -12.10 9.92
CA PHE A 381 6.72 -12.81 10.70
C PHE A 381 5.53 -11.94 11.09
N GLY A 382 5.58 -10.64 10.86
CA GLY A 382 4.48 -9.78 11.25
C GLY A 382 4.62 -9.16 12.64
N VAL A 383 5.75 -9.32 13.33
CA VAL A 383 5.90 -9.05 14.77
C VAL A 383 6.80 -7.86 15.09
N ASP A 384 7.34 -7.20 14.08
CA ASP A 384 8.04 -5.93 14.24
C ASP A 384 7.93 -5.14 12.94
N ILE A 385 8.41 -3.90 12.98
CA ILE A 385 8.57 -3.03 11.84
C ILE A 385 10.03 -2.57 11.73
N GLN A 386 10.41 -2.15 10.55
CA GLN A 386 11.72 -1.57 10.30
C GLN A 386 11.66 -0.66 9.07
N PRO A 387 12.61 0.29 8.93
CA PRO A 387 12.73 1.06 7.70
C PRO A 387 12.90 0.14 6.49
N ILE A 388 12.34 0.54 5.34
CA ILE A 388 12.66 -0.10 4.06
C ILE A 388 14.17 0.02 3.79
N THR A 389 14.71 -0.86 2.96
CA THR A 389 16.15 -0.90 2.63
C THR A 389 16.47 -0.42 1.22
N ARG A 390 15.50 0.02 0.44
CA ARG A 390 15.70 0.82 -0.79
C ARG A 390 14.40 1.55 -1.11
N ALA A 391 14.43 2.50 -2.02
CA ALA A 391 13.23 3.12 -2.59
C ALA A 391 12.95 2.57 -4.01
N THR A 392 11.69 2.24 -4.30
CA THR A 392 11.16 1.91 -5.62
C THR A 392 9.71 2.40 -5.69
N THR A 393 9.17 2.65 -6.89
CA THR A 393 7.77 3.08 -7.04
C THR A 393 6.78 2.07 -6.52
N SER A 394 7.08 0.78 -6.66
CA SER A 394 6.27 -0.31 -6.11
C SER A 394 6.10 -0.29 -4.60
N TRP A 395 7.08 0.24 -3.85
CA TRP A 395 6.97 0.42 -2.40
C TRP A 395 6.29 1.72 -1.99
N VAL A 396 6.26 2.69 -2.90
CA VAL A 396 5.72 4.01 -2.61
C VAL A 396 4.28 4.16 -3.07
N ALA A 397 3.81 3.38 -4.05
CA ALA A 397 2.39 3.27 -4.39
C ALA A 397 1.50 2.90 -3.16
N PRO A 398 1.88 1.91 -2.31
CA PRO A 398 1.23 1.65 -1.03
C PRO A 398 1.14 2.86 -0.09
N LEU A 399 2.22 3.66 -0.03
CA LEU A 399 2.28 4.84 0.82
C LEU A 399 1.36 5.95 0.29
N ALA A 400 1.34 6.19 -1.02
CA ALA A 400 0.42 7.14 -1.64
C ALA A 400 -1.04 6.72 -1.45
N LEU A 401 -1.35 5.43 -1.54
CA LEU A 401 -2.68 4.90 -1.23
C LEU A 401 -3.05 5.14 0.23
N SER A 402 -2.14 4.84 1.16
CA SER A 402 -2.34 5.08 2.60
C SER A 402 -2.55 6.57 2.90
N ARG A 403 -1.86 7.45 2.17
CA ARG A 403 -2.07 8.90 2.24
C ARG A 403 -3.46 9.31 1.73
N PHE A 404 -3.93 8.72 0.63
CA PHE A 404 -5.28 8.95 0.13
C PHE A 404 -6.35 8.52 1.13
N ILE A 405 -6.22 7.32 1.68
CA ILE A 405 -7.11 6.78 2.72
C ILE A 405 -7.12 7.73 3.93
N ASN A 406 -5.95 8.20 4.36
CA ASN A 406 -5.85 9.17 5.43
C ASN A 406 -6.56 10.49 5.11
N ALA A 407 -6.36 11.05 3.92
CA ALA A 407 -7.04 12.28 3.51
C ALA A 407 -8.56 12.10 3.45
N ARG A 408 -9.03 10.94 2.97
CA ARG A 408 -10.45 10.55 2.95
C ARG A 408 -11.05 10.58 4.35
N TYR A 409 -10.50 9.83 5.30
CA TYR A 409 -11.08 9.75 6.65
C TYR A 409 -10.78 10.95 7.54
N SER A 410 -9.73 11.73 7.26
CA SER A 410 -9.45 12.97 8.01
C SER A 410 -10.41 14.12 7.66
N HIS A 411 -10.91 14.16 6.43
CA HIS A 411 -11.63 15.34 5.91
C HIS A 411 -13.02 15.05 5.37
N PHE A 412 -13.30 13.79 5.03
CA PHE A 412 -14.55 13.38 4.35
C PHE A 412 -15.15 12.13 5.00
N ASN A 413 -14.90 11.92 6.30
CA ASN A 413 -15.46 10.79 7.04
C ASN A 413 -16.99 10.80 6.97
N GLY A 414 -17.59 9.62 6.85
CA GLY A 414 -19.05 9.45 6.72
C GLY A 414 -19.61 9.80 5.33
N ILE A 415 -18.80 10.29 4.39
CA ILE A 415 -19.24 10.51 3.00
C ILE A 415 -18.93 9.27 2.15
N PRO A 416 -19.93 8.63 1.51
CA PRO A 416 -19.70 7.48 0.65
C PRO A 416 -18.69 7.77 -0.46
N MET A 417 -17.80 6.81 -0.72
CA MET A 417 -16.85 6.90 -1.83
C MET A 417 -17.60 6.95 -3.17
N SER A 418 -17.26 7.92 -4.01
CA SER A 418 -17.90 8.19 -5.31
C SER A 418 -16.93 8.94 -6.22
N ASP A 419 -17.21 8.98 -7.52
CA ASP A 419 -16.40 9.72 -8.50
C ASP A 419 -16.42 11.23 -8.27
N ALA A 420 -17.42 11.76 -7.56
CA ALA A 420 -17.45 13.16 -7.15
C ALA A 420 -16.50 13.43 -5.97
N LEU A 421 -16.36 12.46 -5.06
CA LEU A 421 -15.53 12.59 -3.87
C LEU A 421 -14.05 12.33 -4.15
N ILE A 422 -13.71 11.39 -5.03
CA ILE A 422 -12.32 11.05 -5.35
C ILE A 422 -11.49 12.30 -5.74
N PRO A 423 -11.94 13.16 -6.68
CA PRO A 423 -11.21 14.39 -7.03
C PRO A 423 -11.12 15.40 -5.88
N LEU A 424 -12.06 15.40 -4.92
CA LEU A 424 -11.96 16.25 -3.73
C LEU A 424 -10.84 15.77 -2.79
N VAL A 425 -10.74 14.45 -2.59
CA VAL A 425 -9.65 13.84 -1.81
C VAL A 425 -8.30 14.06 -2.51
N MET A 426 -8.22 13.84 -3.83
CA MET A 426 -6.98 14.08 -4.60
C MET A 426 -6.52 15.54 -4.51
N ARG A 427 -7.43 16.52 -4.61
CA ARG A 427 -7.10 17.94 -4.43
C ARG A 427 -6.57 18.28 -3.03
N ARG A 428 -6.92 17.49 -2.01
CA ARG A 428 -6.38 17.66 -0.66
C ARG A 428 -4.94 17.16 -0.57
N MET A 429 -4.60 16.10 -1.31
CA MET A 429 -3.24 15.58 -1.43
C MET A 429 -2.36 16.42 -2.33
N LEU A 430 -2.94 17.00 -3.39
CA LEU A 430 -2.26 17.75 -4.45
C LEU A 430 -2.84 19.18 -4.57
N PRO A 431 -2.69 20.03 -3.53
CA PRO A 431 -3.25 21.38 -3.59
C PRO A 431 -2.58 22.23 -4.67
N ALA A 432 -3.35 23.11 -5.32
CA ALA A 432 -2.87 24.03 -6.35
C ALA A 432 -2.22 25.29 -5.75
N LEU A 433 -1.17 25.09 -4.95
CA LEU A 433 -0.57 26.12 -4.09
C LEU A 433 0.96 26.24 -4.23
N CYS A 434 1.53 25.61 -5.26
CA CYS A 434 2.97 25.45 -5.42
C CYS A 434 3.43 26.10 -6.72
N ASP A 435 3.65 27.42 -6.65
CA ASP A 435 3.83 28.31 -7.82
C ASP A 435 5.01 27.93 -8.72
N ASP A 436 6.04 27.32 -8.13
CA ASP A 436 7.27 26.90 -8.83
C ASP A 436 7.13 25.55 -9.56
N LEU A 437 5.95 24.91 -9.51
CA LEU A 437 5.67 23.63 -10.14
C LEU A 437 4.68 23.75 -11.31
N PRO A 438 4.77 22.86 -12.32
CA PRO A 438 3.80 22.81 -13.41
C PRO A 438 2.36 22.68 -12.90
N GLY A 439 1.44 23.48 -13.47
CA GLY A 439 0.05 23.51 -13.04
C GLY A 439 -0.17 24.01 -11.60
N ARG A 440 0.88 24.55 -10.95
CA ARG A 440 0.91 24.99 -9.55
C ARG A 440 0.56 23.90 -8.54
N SER A 441 0.64 22.62 -8.94
CA SER A 441 0.25 21.48 -8.11
C SER A 441 1.39 21.07 -7.18
N CYS A 442 1.09 20.92 -5.89
CA CYS A 442 2.04 20.43 -4.89
C CYS A 442 2.25 18.92 -5.03
N MET A 443 2.94 18.49 -6.09
CA MET A 443 3.09 17.06 -6.41
C MET A 443 4.13 16.33 -5.55
N TYR A 444 5.04 17.05 -4.89
CA TYR A 444 5.99 16.47 -3.94
C TYR A 444 5.36 16.49 -2.54
N GLN A 445 5.27 15.33 -1.90
CA GLN A 445 4.63 15.16 -0.60
C GLN A 445 5.54 14.39 0.37
N ASP A 446 5.52 14.76 1.64
CA ASP A 446 6.21 14.04 2.73
C ASP A 446 5.21 13.60 3.81
N PRO A 447 4.31 12.66 3.50
CA PRO A 447 3.21 12.31 4.39
C PRO A 447 3.69 11.69 5.70
N LEU A 448 4.85 11.04 5.70
CA LEU A 448 5.41 10.38 6.89
C LEU A 448 5.88 11.41 7.92
N LEU A 449 6.56 12.48 7.48
CA LEU A 449 6.98 13.59 8.34
C LEU A 449 5.81 14.23 9.10
N TYR A 450 4.62 14.21 8.50
CA TYR A 450 3.41 14.83 9.05
C TYR A 450 2.40 13.84 9.62
N GLY A 451 2.74 12.55 9.73
CA GLY A 451 1.84 11.54 10.29
C GLY A 451 0.56 11.33 9.48
N GLN A 452 0.61 11.56 8.17
CA GLN A 452 -0.54 11.53 7.26
C GLN A 452 -0.85 10.11 6.74
N VAL A 453 -0.88 9.16 7.67
CA VAL A 453 -1.28 7.76 7.47
C VAL A 453 -2.20 7.34 8.61
N GLU A 454 -3.11 6.40 8.35
CA GLU A 454 -4.16 6.06 9.32
C GLU A 454 -3.62 5.48 10.63
N ALA A 455 -2.54 4.71 10.56
CA ALA A 455 -1.90 4.19 11.77
C ALA A 455 -1.49 5.28 12.76
N VAL A 456 -1.03 6.44 12.28
CA VAL A 456 -0.67 7.58 13.15
C VAL A 456 -1.90 8.37 13.54
N ARG A 457 -2.80 8.69 12.61
CA ARG A 457 -4.04 9.45 12.88
C ARG A 457 -4.92 8.77 13.94
N LEU A 458 -4.99 7.44 13.90
CA LEU A 458 -5.79 6.63 14.82
C LEU A 458 -5.02 6.24 16.09
N ASN A 459 -3.84 6.83 16.32
CA ASN A 459 -3.00 6.61 17.50
C ASN A 459 -2.56 5.14 17.70
N TYR A 460 -2.45 4.34 16.64
CA TYR A 460 -1.89 2.98 16.73
C TYR A 460 -0.37 2.99 16.90
N ARG A 461 0.29 4.05 16.45
CA ARG A 461 1.74 4.18 16.48
C ARG A 461 2.20 5.63 16.63
N PRO A 462 3.38 5.88 17.20
CA PRO A 462 3.98 7.20 17.16
C PRO A 462 4.29 7.59 15.72
N ARG A 463 4.31 8.90 15.46
CA ARG A 463 4.77 9.43 14.17
C ARG A 463 6.23 9.12 13.92
N GLU A 464 7.06 9.25 14.95
CA GLU A 464 8.49 9.02 14.83
C GLU A 464 8.84 7.56 15.14
N TYR A 465 9.70 7.00 14.29
CA TYR A 465 10.29 5.70 14.51
C TYR A 465 11.45 5.80 15.50
N VAL A 466 11.40 4.95 16.52
CA VAL A 466 12.51 4.75 17.45
C VAL A 466 13.07 3.36 17.19
N ALA A 467 14.32 3.33 16.72
CA ALA A 467 15.04 2.07 16.56
C ALA A 467 15.10 1.33 17.92
N PRO A 468 14.90 -0.01 17.92
CA PRO A 468 14.96 -0.79 19.14
C PRO A 468 16.34 -0.86 19.79
#